data_AF-A0A1D8TNZ2-F1
#
_entry.id   AF-A0A1D8TNZ2-F1
#
_cell.length_a   1.000
_cell.length_b   1.000
_cell.length_c   1.000
_cell.angle_alpha   90.00
_cell.angle_beta   90.00
_cell.angle_gamma   90.00
#
_symmetry.space_group_name_H-M   'P 1'
#
loop_
_entity.id
_entity.type
_entity.pdbx_description
1 polymer ?
#
loop_
_entity_poly.entity_id
_entity_poly.type
_entity_poly.pdbx_seq_one_letter_code
_entity_poly.pdbx_strand_id
1 'polypeptide(L)'
;MNIKLTIVTTAALLTTTSLSTIAKAENLAHTQQLLSTKQCQGCDLTRVGLIMADLVGANLAGADLSRANLSRANLTGADLSGANLSGASLNGANLAGANLAGANLFSTDLREAFLVNAQLYGVSLSNAYIQGTIGIPDYAGTPEDFYAWGVVEAKRGNYKTAIEYYDKTLSMKPDFAPAFLARGMARFRLGEEVAATQDGTIASELFKEQGNIPGYQASQSLVKGIEIAQNSATSKGGSNLGNALASVGSILLRFLSPF
;
A
#
# COMPACT_ATOMS: atom_id res chain seq x y z
N MET A 1 53.46 -2.79 -68.65
CA MET A 1 54.44 -2.87 -67.55
C MET A 1 53.64 -3.01 -66.26
N ASN A 2 53.46 -4.25 -65.79
CA ASN A 2 52.64 -4.57 -64.62
C ASN A 2 53.47 -4.45 -63.34
N ILE A 3 53.05 -3.58 -62.41
CA ILE A 3 53.61 -3.55 -61.05
C ILE A 3 52.67 -4.35 -60.15
N LYS A 4 53.19 -5.46 -59.62
CA LYS A 4 52.56 -6.26 -58.57
C LYS A 4 52.58 -5.45 -57.26
N LEU A 5 51.41 -5.26 -56.63
CA LEU A 5 51.31 -4.75 -55.26
C LEU A 5 50.89 -5.89 -54.34
N THR A 6 51.83 -6.38 -53.54
CA THR A 6 51.60 -7.40 -52.51
C THR A 6 51.04 -6.70 -51.27
N ILE A 7 49.78 -6.92 -50.93
CA ILE A 7 49.18 -6.41 -49.69
C ILE A 7 49.14 -7.57 -48.69
N VAL A 8 49.90 -7.40 -47.60
CA VAL A 8 50.00 -8.31 -46.47
C VAL A 8 48.69 -8.28 -45.69
N THR A 9 48.06 -9.44 -45.54
CA THR A 9 46.84 -9.65 -44.74
C THR A 9 47.18 -9.73 -43.25
N THR A 10 46.73 -8.76 -42.46
CA THR A 10 46.56 -8.91 -41.01
C THR A 10 45.08 -8.91 -40.69
N ALA A 11 44.51 -10.10 -40.53
CA ALA A 11 43.17 -10.29 -39.99
C ALA A 11 43.23 -10.17 -38.47
N ALA A 12 42.83 -9.01 -37.93
CA ALA A 12 42.53 -8.87 -36.52
C ALA A 12 41.12 -9.40 -36.27
N LEU A 13 41.01 -10.64 -35.78
CA LEU A 13 39.75 -11.23 -35.34
C LEU A 13 39.38 -10.61 -33.98
N LEU A 14 38.59 -9.53 -34.00
CA LEU A 14 38.00 -8.95 -32.80
C LEU A 14 36.78 -9.79 -32.41
N THR A 15 36.97 -10.79 -31.55
CA THR A 15 35.86 -11.47 -30.87
C THR A 15 35.36 -10.59 -29.73
N THR A 16 34.46 -9.65 -30.05
CA THR A 16 33.72 -8.93 -29.02
C THR A 16 32.68 -9.86 -28.42
N THR A 17 32.98 -10.42 -27.24
CA THR A 17 32.00 -11.02 -26.36
C THR A 17 31.11 -9.91 -25.79
N SER A 18 30.13 -9.45 -26.55
CA SER A 18 29.04 -8.63 -26.02
C SER A 18 28.01 -9.54 -25.33
N LEU A 19 28.32 -9.95 -24.10
CA LEU A 19 27.27 -10.26 -23.12
C LEU A 19 26.64 -8.94 -22.62
N SER A 20 26.07 -8.18 -23.55
CA SER A 20 25.07 -7.20 -23.18
C SER A 20 23.79 -7.99 -22.93
N THR A 21 23.32 -8.02 -21.69
CA THR A 21 21.90 -8.23 -21.45
C THR A 21 21.18 -7.17 -22.27
N ILE A 22 20.65 -7.53 -23.44
CA ILE A 22 19.80 -6.63 -24.20
C ILE A 22 18.64 -6.36 -23.26
N ALA A 23 18.58 -5.15 -22.69
CA ALA A 23 17.38 -4.68 -22.04
C ALA A 23 16.28 -4.87 -23.08
N LYS A 24 15.36 -5.81 -22.85
CA LYS A 24 14.22 -6.01 -23.75
C LYS A 24 13.57 -4.64 -23.92
N ALA A 25 13.64 -4.11 -25.13
CA ALA A 25 13.02 -2.84 -25.48
C ALA A 25 11.51 -2.99 -25.33
N GLU A 26 10.83 -1.91 -24.94
CA GLU A 26 9.38 -1.86 -24.86
C GLU A 26 8.75 -2.33 -26.19
N ASN A 27 7.65 -3.07 -26.10
CA ASN A 27 6.90 -3.45 -27.30
C ASN A 27 6.11 -2.24 -27.82
N LEU A 28 6.73 -1.48 -28.71
CA LEU A 28 6.15 -0.24 -29.25
C LEU A 28 4.85 -0.50 -30.02
N ALA A 29 4.73 -1.65 -30.69
CA ALA A 29 3.53 -2.00 -31.44
C ALA A 29 2.32 -2.18 -30.51
N HIS A 30 2.46 -2.95 -29.43
CA HIS A 30 1.41 -3.09 -28.42
C HIS A 30 1.13 -1.79 -27.68
N THR A 31 2.17 -0.98 -27.41
CA THR A 31 2.01 0.33 -26.79
C THR A 31 1.15 1.25 -27.67
N GLN A 32 1.45 1.33 -28.96
CA GLN A 32 0.66 2.10 -29.93
C GLN A 32 -0.77 1.55 -30.07
N GLN A 33 -0.94 0.23 -30.09
CA GLN A 33 -2.25 -0.40 -30.11
C GLN A 33 -3.08 0.00 -28.88
N LEU A 34 -2.53 -0.12 -27.68
CA LEU A 34 -3.21 0.28 -26.44
C LEU A 34 -3.60 1.76 -26.47
N LEU A 35 -2.66 2.64 -26.82
CA LEU A 35 -2.89 4.08 -26.76
C LEU A 35 -3.93 4.55 -27.79
N SER A 36 -3.96 3.94 -28.98
CA SER A 36 -4.89 4.30 -30.06
C SER A 36 -6.26 3.65 -29.94
N THR A 37 -6.35 2.42 -29.43
CA THR A 37 -7.59 1.63 -29.46
C THR A 37 -8.18 1.33 -28.09
N LYS A 38 -7.38 1.48 -27.01
CA LYS A 38 -7.69 0.99 -25.66
C LYS A 38 -7.87 -0.55 -25.59
N GLN A 39 -7.48 -1.30 -26.62
CA GLN A 39 -7.57 -2.76 -26.67
C GLN A 39 -6.18 -3.38 -26.66
N CYS A 40 -5.84 -4.15 -25.64
CA CYS A 40 -4.56 -4.86 -25.54
C CYS A 40 -4.66 -6.14 -24.69
N GLN A 41 -5.64 -6.99 -24.99
CA GLN A 41 -5.78 -8.30 -24.34
C GLN A 41 -4.55 -9.17 -24.62
N GLY A 42 -3.95 -9.72 -23.57
CA GLY A 42 -2.77 -10.58 -23.69
C GLY A 42 -1.51 -9.89 -24.24
N CYS A 43 -1.50 -8.56 -24.34
CA CYS A 43 -0.35 -7.84 -24.86
C CYS A 43 0.88 -7.98 -23.95
N ASP A 44 2.04 -8.10 -24.56
CA ASP A 44 3.32 -7.78 -23.91
C ASP A 44 3.45 -6.26 -23.79
N LEU A 45 3.30 -5.74 -22.58
CA LEU A 45 3.50 -4.35 -22.17
C LEU A 45 4.54 -4.29 -21.05
N THR A 46 5.47 -5.25 -21.03
CA THR A 46 6.48 -5.33 -19.99
C THR A 46 7.34 -4.07 -19.99
N ARG A 47 7.56 -3.51 -18.80
CA ARG A 47 8.37 -2.30 -18.57
C ARG A 47 7.88 -1.02 -19.25
N VAL A 48 6.69 -1.00 -19.86
CA VAL A 48 6.20 0.16 -20.61
C VAL A 48 6.08 1.42 -19.73
N GLY A 49 6.49 2.56 -20.26
CA GLY A 49 6.23 3.88 -19.68
C GLY A 49 4.87 4.45 -20.07
N LEU A 50 3.90 4.43 -19.15
CA LEU A 50 2.53 4.93 -19.32
C LEU A 50 2.13 5.91 -18.20
N ILE A 51 3.09 6.71 -17.73
CA ILE A 51 2.88 7.73 -16.69
C ILE A 51 1.79 8.70 -17.15
N MET A 52 0.79 8.92 -16.29
CA MET A 52 -0.35 9.81 -16.58
C MET A 52 -1.15 9.45 -17.84
N ALA A 53 -1.02 8.23 -18.37
CA ALA A 53 -1.79 7.80 -19.53
C ALA A 53 -3.29 7.76 -19.22
N ASP A 54 -4.09 8.25 -20.17
CA ASP A 54 -5.54 8.02 -20.16
C ASP A 54 -5.81 6.61 -20.70
N LEU A 55 -6.27 5.72 -19.85
CA LEU A 55 -6.58 4.32 -20.13
C LEU A 55 -7.98 3.96 -19.60
N VAL A 56 -8.90 4.94 -19.55
CA VAL A 56 -10.29 4.72 -19.11
C VAL A 56 -10.93 3.63 -19.97
N GLY A 57 -11.51 2.63 -19.31
CA GLY A 57 -12.18 1.51 -19.96
C GLY A 57 -11.26 0.63 -20.82
N ALA A 58 -9.93 0.75 -20.68
CA ALA A 58 -9.01 -0.04 -21.47
C ALA A 58 -9.14 -1.53 -21.15
N ASN A 59 -9.11 -2.34 -22.20
CA ASN A 59 -9.16 -3.79 -22.11
C ASN A 59 -7.72 -4.34 -22.13
N LEU A 60 -7.22 -4.63 -20.94
CA LEU A 60 -5.87 -5.13 -20.62
C LEU A 60 -5.93 -6.54 -20.04
N ALA A 61 -7.03 -7.28 -20.27
CA ALA A 61 -7.23 -8.62 -19.73
C ALA A 61 -6.08 -9.54 -20.16
N GLY A 62 -5.44 -10.19 -19.18
CA GLY A 62 -4.29 -11.08 -19.38
C GLY A 62 -3.01 -10.40 -19.89
N ALA A 63 -2.94 -9.07 -19.99
CA ALA A 63 -1.73 -8.39 -20.44
C ALA A 63 -0.57 -8.58 -19.46
N ASP A 64 0.66 -8.64 -19.98
CA ASP A 64 1.88 -8.60 -19.17
C ASP A 64 2.32 -7.14 -19.01
N LEU A 65 1.99 -6.56 -17.87
CA LEU A 65 2.38 -5.21 -17.43
C LEU A 65 3.49 -5.27 -16.38
N SER A 66 4.23 -6.39 -16.29
CA SER A 66 5.25 -6.52 -15.26
C SER A 66 6.31 -5.44 -15.39
N ARG A 67 6.61 -4.80 -14.26
CA ARG A 67 7.53 -3.65 -14.15
C ARG A 67 7.14 -2.43 -14.99
N ALA A 68 5.91 -2.34 -15.49
CA ALA A 68 5.41 -1.16 -16.18
C ALA A 68 5.34 0.05 -15.22
N ASN A 69 5.47 1.26 -15.76
CA ASN A 69 5.25 2.48 -15.01
C ASN A 69 3.94 3.14 -15.44
N LEU A 70 2.88 2.87 -14.67
CA LEU A 70 1.52 3.39 -14.80
C LEU A 70 1.23 4.48 -13.74
N SER A 71 2.26 5.11 -13.20
CA SER A 71 2.09 6.10 -12.13
C SER A 71 1.15 7.22 -12.60
N ARG A 72 0.14 7.52 -11.79
CA ARG A 72 -0.91 8.53 -12.06
C ARG A 72 -1.73 8.28 -13.34
N ALA A 73 -1.67 7.08 -13.93
CA ALA A 73 -2.54 6.73 -15.05
C ALA A 73 -4.01 6.71 -14.63
N ASN A 74 -4.91 7.03 -15.56
CA ASN A 74 -6.33 6.88 -15.37
C ASN A 74 -6.80 5.55 -15.96
N LEU A 75 -7.02 4.54 -15.11
CA LEU A 75 -7.48 3.20 -15.43
C LEU A 75 -8.94 2.99 -14.97
N THR A 76 -9.72 4.07 -14.84
CA THR A 76 -11.13 3.98 -14.41
C THR A 76 -11.88 3.00 -15.31
N GLY A 77 -12.51 1.99 -14.70
CA GLY A 77 -13.29 0.97 -15.42
C GLY A 77 -12.48 0.06 -16.36
N ALA A 78 -11.14 0.07 -16.30
CA ALA A 78 -10.31 -0.80 -17.12
C ALA A 78 -10.48 -2.28 -16.74
N ASP A 79 -10.41 -3.18 -17.72
CA ASP A 79 -10.35 -4.61 -17.49
C ASP A 79 -8.89 -5.06 -17.42
N LEU A 80 -8.41 -5.36 -16.21
CA LEU A 80 -7.08 -5.89 -15.89
C LEU A 80 -7.18 -7.35 -15.40
N SER A 81 -8.28 -8.04 -15.68
CA SER A 81 -8.48 -9.41 -15.21
C SER A 81 -7.37 -10.33 -15.69
N GLY A 82 -6.77 -11.09 -14.76
CA GLY A 82 -5.65 -11.99 -15.04
C GLY A 82 -4.35 -11.30 -15.48
N ALA A 83 -4.25 -9.96 -15.47
CA ALA A 83 -3.05 -9.25 -15.89
C ALA A 83 -1.87 -9.51 -14.93
N ASN A 84 -0.65 -9.54 -15.47
CA ASN A 84 0.56 -9.58 -14.67
C ASN A 84 1.05 -8.16 -14.39
N LEU A 85 0.84 -7.66 -13.18
CA LEU A 85 1.29 -6.33 -12.73
C LEU A 85 2.52 -6.41 -11.81
N SER A 86 3.18 -7.58 -11.74
CA SER A 86 4.28 -7.77 -10.80
C SER A 86 5.39 -6.73 -10.94
N GLY A 87 5.72 -6.06 -9.84
CA GLY A 87 6.70 -4.98 -9.81
C GLY A 87 6.31 -3.70 -10.58
N ALA A 88 5.06 -3.56 -11.05
CA ALA A 88 4.61 -2.35 -11.72
C ALA A 88 4.45 -1.19 -10.73
N SER A 89 4.61 0.04 -11.23
CA SER A 89 4.29 1.26 -10.50
C SER A 89 2.91 1.77 -10.88
N LEU A 90 1.96 1.69 -9.97
CA LEU A 90 0.62 2.27 -10.02
C LEU A 90 0.46 3.42 -9.02
N ASN A 91 1.58 4.03 -8.59
CA ASN A 91 1.58 5.12 -7.62
C ASN A 91 0.64 6.26 -8.08
N GLY A 92 -0.37 6.58 -7.27
CA GLY A 92 -1.34 7.62 -7.57
C GLY A 92 -2.27 7.32 -8.74
N ALA A 93 -2.32 6.09 -9.26
CA ALA A 93 -3.19 5.72 -10.37
C ALA A 93 -4.67 5.68 -9.94
N ASN A 94 -5.56 6.04 -10.85
CA ASN A 94 -7.00 5.91 -10.63
C ASN A 94 -7.50 4.58 -11.23
N LEU A 95 -7.83 3.62 -10.38
CA LEU A 95 -8.36 2.29 -10.73
C LEU A 95 -9.84 2.16 -10.33
N ALA A 96 -10.56 3.27 -10.16
CA ALA A 96 -11.95 3.23 -9.74
C ALA A 96 -12.79 2.38 -10.70
N GLY A 97 -13.53 1.41 -10.16
CA GLY A 97 -14.34 0.47 -10.95
C GLY A 97 -13.56 -0.49 -11.86
N ALA A 98 -12.23 -0.54 -11.79
CA ALA A 98 -11.43 -1.45 -12.60
C ALA A 98 -11.63 -2.91 -12.18
N ASN A 99 -11.60 -3.83 -13.13
CA ASN A 99 -11.62 -5.26 -12.86
C ASN A 99 -10.19 -5.80 -12.75
N LEU A 100 -9.73 -6.15 -11.56
CA LEU A 100 -8.42 -6.79 -11.31
C LEU A 100 -8.55 -8.27 -10.95
N ALA A 101 -9.68 -8.92 -11.19
CA ALA A 101 -9.89 -10.30 -10.78
C ALA A 101 -8.77 -11.23 -11.30
N GLY A 102 -8.13 -11.96 -10.38
CA GLY A 102 -7.01 -12.86 -10.68
C GLY A 102 -5.70 -12.19 -11.14
N ALA A 103 -5.59 -10.85 -11.07
CA ALA A 103 -4.36 -10.15 -11.43
C ALA A 103 -3.23 -10.45 -10.43
N ASN A 104 -2.00 -10.52 -10.94
CA ASN A 104 -0.81 -10.68 -10.11
C ASN A 104 -0.27 -9.32 -9.66
N LEU A 105 -0.48 -8.97 -8.38
CA LEU A 105 -0.02 -7.72 -7.77
C LEU A 105 1.28 -7.85 -6.95
N PHE A 106 2.03 -8.94 -7.08
CA PHE A 106 3.26 -9.15 -6.31
C PHE A 106 4.26 -7.99 -6.47
N SER A 107 4.68 -7.36 -5.36
CA SER A 107 5.59 -6.20 -5.34
C SER A 107 5.09 -4.99 -6.16
N THR A 108 3.78 -4.86 -6.38
CA THR A 108 3.20 -3.72 -7.10
C THR A 108 3.14 -2.50 -6.19
N ASP A 109 3.50 -1.33 -6.70
CA ASP A 109 3.36 -0.07 -5.99
C ASP A 109 1.98 0.55 -6.23
N LEU A 110 1.07 0.37 -5.27
CA LEU A 110 -0.28 0.95 -5.26
C LEU A 110 -0.37 2.20 -4.37
N ARG A 111 0.75 2.77 -3.92
CA ARG A 111 0.72 3.89 -2.98
C ARG A 111 -0.09 5.04 -3.55
N GLU A 112 -0.98 5.61 -2.73
CA GLU A 112 -1.87 6.71 -3.11
C GLU A 112 -2.83 6.39 -4.29
N ALA A 113 -2.99 5.11 -4.67
CA ALA A 113 -3.92 4.71 -5.74
C ALA A 113 -5.38 4.72 -5.27
N PHE A 114 -6.30 4.89 -6.22
CA PHE A 114 -7.75 4.89 -5.97
C PHE A 114 -8.39 3.60 -6.47
N LEU A 115 -8.85 2.74 -5.57
CA LEU A 115 -9.47 1.44 -5.84
C LEU A 115 -10.98 1.41 -5.55
N VAL A 116 -11.63 2.56 -5.43
CA VAL A 116 -13.07 2.64 -5.14
C VAL A 116 -13.86 1.83 -6.17
N ASN A 117 -14.64 0.85 -5.70
CA ASN A 117 -15.41 -0.11 -6.52
C ASN A 117 -14.56 -1.02 -7.44
N ALA A 118 -13.24 -1.08 -7.26
CA ALA A 118 -12.40 -2.03 -7.99
C ALA A 118 -12.70 -3.47 -7.56
N GLN A 119 -12.62 -4.41 -8.51
CA GLN A 119 -12.86 -5.83 -8.26
C GLN A 119 -11.53 -6.56 -8.05
N LEU A 120 -11.31 -7.13 -6.86
CA LEU A 120 -10.05 -7.78 -6.47
C LEU A 120 -10.22 -9.28 -6.16
N TYR A 121 -11.22 -9.94 -6.76
CA TYR A 121 -11.46 -11.37 -6.52
C TYR A 121 -10.25 -12.21 -6.89
N GLY A 122 -9.77 -13.05 -5.97
CA GLY A 122 -8.59 -13.90 -6.20
C GLY A 122 -7.25 -13.17 -6.22
N VAL A 123 -7.20 -11.92 -5.74
CA VAL A 123 -5.98 -11.11 -5.68
C VAL A 123 -5.43 -11.08 -4.25
N SER A 124 -4.11 -11.19 -4.09
CA SER A 124 -3.43 -10.97 -2.81
C SER A 124 -2.74 -9.62 -2.78
N LEU A 125 -3.00 -8.83 -1.75
CA LEU A 125 -2.34 -7.54 -1.49
C LEU A 125 -1.17 -7.64 -0.49
N SER A 126 -0.89 -8.82 0.08
CA SER A 126 0.09 -8.98 1.17
C SER A 126 1.52 -8.56 0.80
N ASN A 127 1.85 -8.51 -0.49
CA ASN A 127 3.16 -8.09 -1.01
C ASN A 127 3.10 -6.79 -1.84
N ALA A 128 1.97 -6.09 -1.83
CA ALA A 128 1.83 -4.81 -2.52
C ALA A 128 2.15 -3.64 -1.57
N TYR A 129 2.65 -2.54 -2.13
CA TYR A 129 2.83 -1.29 -1.39
C TYR A 129 1.55 -0.47 -1.48
N ILE A 130 0.71 -0.50 -0.45
CA ILE A 130 -0.64 0.08 -0.48
C ILE A 130 -0.79 1.33 0.40
N GLN A 131 0.31 1.98 0.76
CA GLN A 131 0.27 3.12 1.68
C GLN A 131 -0.48 4.29 1.03
N GLY A 132 -1.49 4.83 1.70
CA GLY A 132 -2.39 5.85 1.18
C GLY A 132 -3.35 5.37 0.09
N THR A 133 -3.41 4.07 -0.21
CA THR A 133 -4.42 3.54 -1.14
C THR A 133 -5.82 3.72 -0.58
N ILE A 134 -6.74 4.22 -1.39
CA ILE A 134 -8.13 4.49 -1.00
C ILE A 134 -9.06 3.46 -1.65
N GLY A 135 -10.07 3.01 -0.91
CA GLY A 135 -11.14 2.18 -1.48
C GLY A 135 -10.81 0.68 -1.59
N ILE A 136 -9.86 0.17 -0.82
CA ILE A 136 -9.60 -1.28 -0.74
C ILE A 136 -10.88 -1.98 -0.22
N PRO A 137 -11.46 -2.94 -0.97
CA PRO A 137 -12.67 -3.64 -0.56
C PRO A 137 -12.40 -4.62 0.59
N ASP A 138 -13.40 -4.85 1.42
CA ASP A 138 -13.26 -5.60 2.68
C ASP A 138 -12.86 -7.07 2.48
N TYR A 139 -13.14 -7.64 1.31
CA TYR A 139 -12.75 -9.01 0.97
C TYR A 139 -11.30 -9.14 0.46
N ALA A 140 -10.57 -8.03 0.27
CA ALA A 140 -9.21 -8.04 -0.28
C ALA A 140 -8.11 -8.26 0.77
N GLY A 141 -8.46 -8.39 2.04
CA GLY A 141 -7.51 -8.63 3.13
C GLY A 141 -8.14 -9.38 4.29
N THR A 142 -7.31 -9.95 5.16
CA THR A 142 -7.70 -10.50 6.46
C THR A 142 -7.84 -9.39 7.50
N PRO A 143 -8.49 -9.64 8.67
CA PRO A 143 -8.50 -8.68 9.78
C PRO A 143 -7.09 -8.22 10.18
N GLU A 144 -6.12 -9.14 10.16
CA GLU A 144 -4.72 -8.91 10.45
C GLU A 144 -4.04 -8.03 9.39
N ASP A 145 -4.36 -8.21 8.11
CA ASP A 145 -3.87 -7.34 7.03
C ASP A 145 -4.37 -5.91 7.23
N PHE A 146 -5.68 -5.72 7.44
CA PHE A 146 -6.26 -4.41 7.69
C PHE A 146 -5.64 -3.74 8.93
N TYR A 147 -5.43 -4.49 10.01
CA TYR A 147 -4.77 -3.96 11.19
C TYR A 147 -3.35 -3.49 10.88
N ALA A 148 -2.56 -4.31 10.17
CA ALA A 148 -1.20 -3.96 9.77
C ALA A 148 -1.17 -2.71 8.88
N TRP A 149 -2.12 -2.58 7.95
CA TRP A 149 -2.25 -1.39 7.09
C TRP A 149 -2.60 -0.15 7.91
N GLY A 150 -3.51 -0.27 8.88
CA GLY A 150 -3.81 0.79 9.84
C GLY A 150 -2.59 1.25 10.64
N VAL A 151 -1.78 0.30 11.14
CA VAL A 151 -0.51 0.59 11.83
C VAL A 151 0.46 1.38 10.95
N VAL A 152 0.59 1.00 9.68
CA VAL A 152 1.45 1.71 8.73
C VAL A 152 0.96 3.15 8.50
N GLU A 153 -0.34 3.36 8.33
CA GLU A 153 -0.91 4.71 8.17
C GLU A 153 -0.76 5.56 9.43
N ALA A 154 -0.99 4.99 10.62
CA ALA A 154 -0.83 5.69 11.88
C ALA A 154 0.62 6.18 12.10
N LYS A 155 1.62 5.38 11.70
CA LYS A 155 3.04 5.77 11.74
C LYS A 155 3.37 6.95 10.81
N ARG A 156 2.65 7.07 9.70
CA ARG A 156 2.76 8.21 8.76
C ARG A 156 2.02 9.45 9.24
N GLY A 157 1.25 9.36 10.32
CA GLY A 157 0.38 10.45 10.80
C GLY A 157 -0.99 10.49 10.14
N ASN A 158 -1.32 9.50 9.29
CA ASN A 158 -2.60 9.41 8.58
C ASN A 158 -3.66 8.74 9.49
N TYR A 159 -3.97 9.37 10.62
CA TYR A 159 -4.83 8.77 11.66
C TYR A 159 -6.25 8.47 11.20
N LYS A 160 -6.82 9.28 10.30
CA LYS A 160 -8.17 9.05 9.75
C LYS A 160 -8.24 7.73 8.96
N THR A 161 -7.33 7.55 8.02
CA THR A 161 -7.23 6.30 7.24
C THR A 161 -6.87 5.10 8.13
N ALA A 162 -6.01 5.31 9.14
CA ALA A 162 -5.72 4.26 10.11
C ALA A 162 -6.98 3.79 10.84
N ILE A 163 -7.84 4.72 11.29
CA ILE A 163 -9.12 4.40 11.94
C ILE A 163 -10.04 3.62 11.00
N GLU A 164 -10.16 4.01 9.73
CA GLU A 164 -10.96 3.25 8.74
C GLU A 164 -10.49 1.80 8.62
N TYR A 165 -9.17 1.57 8.62
CA TYR A 165 -8.62 0.21 8.61
C TYR A 165 -8.88 -0.55 9.91
N TYR A 166 -8.76 0.09 11.08
CA TYR A 166 -9.10 -0.55 12.35
C TYR A 166 -10.60 -0.86 12.46
N ASP A 167 -11.48 0.00 11.94
CA ASP A 167 -12.92 -0.24 11.88
C ASP A 167 -13.23 -1.47 11.02
N LYS A 168 -12.54 -1.62 9.87
CA LYS A 168 -12.65 -2.83 9.06
C LYS A 168 -12.18 -4.07 9.81
N THR A 169 -11.01 -4.04 10.44
CA THR A 169 -10.55 -5.15 11.31
C THR A 169 -11.61 -5.56 12.32
N LEU A 170 -12.21 -4.58 13.01
CA LEU A 170 -13.18 -4.83 14.08
C LEU A 170 -14.55 -5.28 13.56
N SER A 171 -14.94 -4.90 12.34
CA SER A 171 -16.13 -5.44 11.69
C SER A 171 -15.99 -6.93 11.35
N MET A 172 -14.77 -7.38 11.04
CA MET A 172 -14.47 -8.76 10.68
C MET A 172 -14.14 -9.63 11.90
N LYS A 173 -13.49 -9.03 12.91
CA LYS A 173 -13.03 -9.71 14.14
C LYS A 173 -13.29 -8.80 15.36
N PRO A 174 -14.50 -8.85 15.94
CA PRO A 174 -14.92 -7.95 17.01
C PRO A 174 -14.15 -8.09 18.33
N ASP A 175 -13.41 -9.19 18.53
CA ASP A 175 -12.58 -9.46 19.70
C ASP A 175 -11.09 -9.09 19.49
N PHE A 176 -10.76 -8.39 18.40
CA PHE A 176 -9.39 -8.00 18.07
C PHE A 176 -8.89 -6.84 18.95
N ALA A 177 -8.51 -7.14 20.19
CA ALA A 177 -8.04 -6.18 21.20
C ALA A 177 -6.98 -5.17 20.71
N PRO A 178 -5.95 -5.57 19.91
CA PRO A 178 -4.97 -4.62 19.39
C PRO A 178 -5.56 -3.51 18.51
N ALA A 179 -6.62 -3.80 17.76
CA ALA A 179 -7.26 -2.81 16.89
C ALA A 179 -8.02 -1.75 17.72
N PHE A 180 -8.69 -2.13 18.80
CA PHE A 180 -9.27 -1.16 19.73
C PHE A 180 -8.19 -0.26 20.32
N LEU A 181 -7.08 -0.82 20.83
CA LEU A 181 -6.01 -0.02 21.41
C LEU A 181 -5.42 0.96 20.38
N ALA A 182 -5.11 0.48 19.18
CA ALA A 182 -4.53 1.30 18.11
C ALA A 182 -5.51 2.38 17.60
N ARG A 183 -6.80 2.04 17.48
CA ARG A 183 -7.86 3.00 17.12
C ARG A 183 -8.04 4.06 18.20
N GLY A 184 -8.06 3.67 19.47
CA GLY A 184 -8.15 4.60 20.59
C GLY A 184 -6.98 5.58 20.62
N MET A 185 -5.76 5.10 20.37
CA MET A 185 -4.58 5.96 20.22
C MET A 185 -4.71 6.93 19.03
N ALA A 186 -5.14 6.45 17.86
CA ALA A 186 -5.33 7.30 16.68
C ALA A 186 -6.41 8.38 16.92
N ARG A 187 -7.53 8.01 17.55
CA ARG A 187 -8.60 8.92 17.96
C ARG A 187 -8.13 9.99 18.93
N PHE A 188 -7.34 9.62 19.94
CA PHE A 188 -6.76 10.59 20.87
C PHE A 188 -5.88 11.61 20.14
N ARG A 189 -5.11 11.19 19.13
CA ARG A 189 -4.29 12.10 18.30
C ARG A 189 -5.12 13.04 17.43
N LEU A 190 -6.37 12.70 17.15
CA LEU A 190 -7.35 13.55 16.49
C LEU A 190 -8.17 14.41 17.47
N GLY A 191 -7.94 14.30 18.78
CA GLY A 191 -8.71 15.02 19.81
C GLY A 191 -10.04 14.36 20.17
N GLU A 192 -10.28 13.13 19.72
CA GLU A 192 -11.51 12.38 19.98
C GLU A 192 -11.42 11.62 21.31
N GLU A 193 -11.20 12.36 22.40
CA GLU A 193 -10.82 11.78 23.71
C GLU A 193 -11.86 10.83 24.31
N VAL A 194 -13.16 11.11 24.12
CA VAL A 194 -14.25 10.26 24.62
C VAL A 194 -14.23 8.89 23.91
N ALA A 195 -14.16 8.90 22.58
CA ALA A 195 -14.10 7.68 21.78
C ALA A 195 -12.78 6.93 21.99
N ALA A 196 -11.68 7.66 22.19
CA ALA A 196 -10.39 7.09 22.53
C ALA A 196 -10.39 6.38 23.89
N THR A 197 -11.05 6.97 24.88
CA THR A 197 -11.22 6.38 26.22
C THR A 197 -12.05 5.10 26.13
N GLN A 198 -13.16 5.13 25.40
CA GLN A 198 -14.01 3.96 25.18
C GLN A 198 -13.23 2.80 24.54
N ASP A 199 -12.48 3.08 23.47
CA ASP A 199 -11.63 2.08 22.82
C ASP A 199 -10.55 1.52 23.76
N GLY A 200 -9.93 2.37 24.57
CA GLY A 200 -8.95 1.96 25.58
C GLY A 200 -9.55 1.04 26.65
N THR A 201 -10.76 1.33 27.12
CA THR A 201 -11.47 0.48 28.09
C THR A 201 -11.80 -0.89 27.49
N ILE A 202 -12.35 -0.94 26.27
CA ILE A 202 -12.67 -2.20 25.59
C ILE A 202 -11.41 -3.02 25.35
N ALA A 203 -10.33 -2.39 24.88
CA ALA A 203 -9.05 -3.08 24.68
C ALA A 203 -8.51 -3.68 25.99
N SER A 204 -8.63 -2.94 27.10
CA SER A 204 -8.22 -3.40 28.43
C SER A 204 -8.95 -4.66 28.86
N GLU A 205 -10.28 -4.67 28.74
CA GLU A 205 -11.11 -5.83 29.07
C GLU A 205 -10.76 -7.05 28.21
N LEU A 206 -10.68 -6.88 26.88
CA LEU A 206 -10.33 -7.97 25.97
C LEU A 206 -8.92 -8.51 26.23
N PHE A 207 -7.92 -7.65 26.44
CA PHE A 207 -6.56 -8.12 26.74
C PHE A 207 -6.48 -8.86 28.07
N LYS A 208 -7.27 -8.47 29.07
CA LYS A 208 -7.36 -9.19 30.35
C LYS A 208 -7.94 -10.58 30.15
N GLU A 209 -9.02 -10.71 29.38
CA GLU A 209 -9.65 -12.00 29.04
C GLU A 209 -8.71 -12.89 28.24
N GLN A 210 -7.93 -12.30 27.33
CA GLN A 210 -6.95 -12.99 26.50
C GLN A 210 -5.63 -13.33 27.23
N GLY A 211 -5.49 -12.96 28.50
CA GLY A 211 -4.26 -13.18 29.28
C GLY A 211 -3.06 -12.36 28.80
N ASN A 212 -3.28 -11.32 27.99
CA ASN A 212 -2.23 -10.44 27.47
C ASN A 212 -1.95 -9.29 28.45
N ILE A 213 -1.10 -9.58 29.44
CA ILE A 213 -0.75 -8.61 30.49
C ILE A 213 -0.13 -7.32 29.92
N PRO A 214 0.80 -7.35 28.95
CA PRO A 214 1.31 -6.11 28.35
C PRO A 214 0.22 -5.26 27.70
N GLY A 215 -0.66 -5.87 26.91
CA GLY A 215 -1.77 -5.18 26.24
C GLY A 215 -2.76 -4.56 27.23
N TYR A 216 -3.09 -5.28 28.30
CA TYR A 216 -3.92 -4.77 29.39
C TYR A 216 -3.29 -3.54 30.03
N GLN A 217 -2.02 -3.60 30.42
CA GLN A 217 -1.31 -2.48 31.04
C GLN A 217 -1.21 -1.26 30.10
N ALA A 218 -0.99 -1.49 28.81
CA ALA A 218 -0.93 -0.44 27.81
C ALA A 218 -2.27 0.28 27.65
N SER A 219 -3.36 -0.48 27.63
CA SER A 219 -4.72 0.04 27.53
C SER A 219 -5.10 0.87 28.75
N GLN A 220 -4.80 0.38 29.96
CA GLN A 220 -4.97 1.16 31.20
C GLN A 220 -4.16 2.46 31.20
N SER A 221 -2.93 2.40 30.67
CA SER A 221 -2.05 3.56 30.59
C SER A 221 -2.54 4.60 29.59
N LEU A 222 -3.14 4.18 28.47
CA LEU A 222 -3.81 5.07 27.52
C LEU A 222 -4.97 5.81 28.20
N VAL A 223 -5.90 5.07 28.82
CA VAL A 223 -7.09 5.66 29.48
C VAL A 223 -6.68 6.67 30.55
N LYS A 224 -5.74 6.30 31.43
CA LYS A 224 -5.21 7.19 32.46
C LYS A 224 -4.51 8.43 31.87
N GLY A 225 -3.78 8.24 30.77
CA GLY A 225 -3.12 9.34 30.05
C GLY A 225 -4.11 10.37 29.51
N ILE A 226 -5.24 9.91 28.96
CA ILE A 226 -6.32 10.78 28.46
C ILE A 226 -6.98 11.55 29.61
N GLU A 227 -7.31 10.86 30.71
CA GLU A 227 -7.92 11.49 31.90
C GLU A 227 -7.05 12.62 32.47
N ILE A 228 -5.73 12.40 32.56
CA ILE A 228 -4.78 13.43 33.00
C ILE A 228 -4.75 14.60 32.01
N ALA A 229 -4.76 14.33 30.70
CA ALA A 229 -4.78 15.37 29.68
C ALA A 229 -6.03 16.25 29.80
N GLN A 230 -7.20 15.66 29.97
CA GLN A 230 -8.47 16.36 30.19
C GLN A 230 -8.46 17.25 31.43
N ASN A 231 -8.04 16.68 32.57
CA ASN A 231 -7.98 17.41 33.82
C ASN A 231 -6.94 18.55 33.77
N SER A 232 -5.81 18.34 33.09
CA SER A 232 -4.79 19.39 32.95
C SER A 232 -5.21 20.52 32.01
N ALA A 233 -5.97 20.26 30.95
CA ALA A 233 -6.51 21.31 30.07
C ALA A 233 -7.46 22.29 30.79
N THR A 234 -8.11 21.84 31.88
CA THR A 234 -8.95 22.70 32.73
C THR A 234 -8.15 23.52 33.75
N SER A 235 -6.87 23.19 33.96
CA SER A 235 -5.96 23.88 34.87
C SER A 235 -4.89 24.67 34.07
N LYS A 236 -4.57 25.91 34.43
CA LYS A 236 -3.58 26.75 33.71
C LYS A 236 -2.10 26.28 33.82
N GLY A 237 -1.82 24.98 33.71
CA GLY A 237 -0.48 24.38 33.89
C GLY A 237 -0.01 23.58 32.67
N GLY A 238 0.71 24.22 31.74
CA GLY A 238 1.16 23.64 30.47
C GLY A 238 2.21 22.51 30.55
N SER A 239 2.76 22.20 31.73
CA SER A 239 3.82 21.19 31.90
C SER A 239 3.31 19.74 31.99
N ASN A 240 2.06 19.53 32.40
CA ASN A 240 1.51 18.18 32.62
C ASN A 240 0.99 17.52 31.33
N LEU A 241 0.48 18.33 30.39
CA LEU A 241 -0.03 17.85 29.10
C LEU A 241 1.09 17.25 28.24
N GLY A 242 2.26 17.91 28.18
CA GLY A 242 3.42 17.42 27.41
C GLY A 242 3.95 16.08 27.91
N ASN A 243 3.96 15.87 29.23
CA ASN A 243 4.40 14.61 29.85
C ASN A 243 3.37 13.49 29.68
N ALA A 244 2.07 13.79 29.76
CA ALA A 244 1.00 12.82 29.46
C ALA A 244 1.05 12.37 28.00
N LEU A 245 1.17 13.31 27.05
CA LEU A 245 1.31 13.03 25.62
C LEU A 245 2.59 12.22 25.31
N ALA A 246 3.71 12.53 25.96
CA ALA A 246 4.95 11.77 25.82
C ALA A 246 4.83 10.33 26.35
N SER A 247 4.11 10.13 27.46
CA SER A 247 3.87 8.81 28.03
C SER A 247 3.02 7.93 27.10
N VAL A 248 1.93 8.48 26.54
CA VAL A 248 1.08 7.79 25.54
C VAL A 248 1.87 7.51 24.26
N GLY A 249 2.70 8.45 23.81
CA GLY A 249 3.58 8.27 22.64
C GLY A 249 4.59 7.14 22.82
N SER A 250 5.13 6.94 24.03
CA SER A 250 6.07 5.85 24.32
C SER A 250 5.41 4.46 24.31
N ILE A 251 4.12 4.37 24.67
CA ILE A 251 3.33 3.13 24.60
C ILE A 251 3.04 2.78 23.14
N LEU A 252 2.70 3.78 22.33
CA LEU A 252 2.47 3.66 20.89
C LEU A 252 3.66 2.99 20.18
N LEU A 253 4.89 3.42 20.49
CA LEU A 253 6.09 2.84 19.90
C LEU A 253 6.29 1.37 20.28
N ARG A 254 5.88 0.94 21.47
CA ARG A 254 6.03 -0.46 21.91
C ARG A 254 5.00 -1.40 21.27
N PHE A 255 3.81 -0.91 20.93
CA PHE A 255 2.73 -1.70 20.31
C PHE A 255 2.66 -1.61 18.79
N LEU A 256 3.20 -0.54 18.21
CA LEU A 256 3.32 -0.38 16.75
C LEU A 256 4.67 -0.86 16.21
N SER A 257 5.63 -1.19 17.08
CA SER A 257 6.82 -1.91 16.63
C SER A 257 6.39 -3.32 16.21
N PRO A 258 6.64 -3.72 14.95
CA PRO A 258 6.38 -5.09 14.57
C PRO A 258 7.29 -6.00 15.39
N PHE A 259 6.85 -7.23 15.62
CA PHE A 259 7.80 -8.31 15.81
C PHE A 259 8.82 -8.32 14.66
#